data_AF-A0A399I9D0-F1
#
_entry.id   AF-A0A399I9D0-F1
#
_cell.length_a   1.000
_cell.length_b   1.000
_cell.length_c   1.000
_cell.angle_alpha   90.00
_cell.angle_beta   90.00
_cell.angle_gamma   90.00
#
_symmetry.space_group_name_H-M   'P 1'
#
loop_
_entity.id
_entity.type
_entity.pdbx_description
1 polymer ?
#
loop_
_entity_poly.entity_id
_entity_poly.type
_entity_poly.pdbx_seq_one_letter_code
_entity_poly.pdbx_strand_id
1 'polypeptide(L)'
;MSRTILAVDDSASVRMMLSFTLKESGYRVIEAADGRDGLAMLKNQAVDMVITDLNMPNLDGIGLIRGIRENPTTRFTPVIMLTTESQDIRKNDARAAGATGWITKPFGPEQLLAAVRKVIG
;
A
#
# COMPACT_ATOMS: atom_id res chain seq x y z
N MET A 1 -9.76 -8.71 16.26
CA MET A 1 -10.38 -7.80 15.28
C MET A 1 -9.71 -8.03 13.93
N SER A 2 -10.46 -8.02 12.84
CA SER A 2 -9.86 -8.10 11.50
C SER A 2 -9.14 -6.79 11.18
N ARG A 3 -7.87 -6.89 10.77
CA ARG A 3 -7.08 -5.71 10.35
C ARG A 3 -7.56 -5.23 8.99
N THR A 4 -7.61 -3.92 8.82
CA THR A 4 -8.05 -3.23 7.61
C THR A 4 -6.84 -2.77 6.80
N ILE A 5 -6.77 -3.20 5.55
CA ILE A 5 -5.69 -2.88 4.62
C ILE A 5 -6.25 -2.02 3.48
N LEU A 6 -5.60 -0.90 3.20
CA LEU A 6 -5.91 -0.08 2.04
C LEU A 6 -4.99 -0.48 0.88
N ALA A 7 -5.58 -0.96 -0.22
CA ALA A 7 -4.88 -1.30 -1.46
C ALA A 7 -5.07 -0.16 -2.48
N VAL A 8 -3.96 0.47 -2.87
CA VAL A 8 -3.91 1.60 -3.81
C VAL A 8 -3.09 1.19 -5.04
N ASP A 9 -3.74 1.06 -6.19
CA ASP A 9 -3.09 0.72 -7.46
C ASP A 9 -4.02 1.26 -8.56
N ASP A 10 -3.49 1.76 -9.68
CA ASP A 10 -4.30 2.28 -10.78
C ASP A 10 -4.93 1.15 -11.62
N SER A 11 -4.29 -0.02 -11.63
CA SER A 11 -4.79 -1.22 -12.29
C SER A 11 -5.88 -1.91 -11.48
N ALA A 12 -7.09 -1.93 -12.03
CA ALA A 12 -8.21 -2.67 -11.46
C ALA A 12 -7.91 -4.16 -11.25
N SER A 13 -7.14 -4.78 -12.15
CA SER A 13 -6.73 -6.18 -12.05
C SER A 13 -5.84 -6.43 -10.84
N VAL A 14 -4.90 -5.52 -10.56
CA VAL A 14 -4.03 -5.65 -9.38
C VAL A 14 -4.83 -5.42 -8.10
N ARG A 15 -5.67 -4.38 -8.05
CA ARG A 15 -6.57 -4.15 -6.91
C ARG A 15 -7.43 -5.37 -6.60
N MET A 16 -8.03 -5.98 -7.63
CA MET A 16 -8.87 -7.17 -7.47
C MET A 16 -8.07 -8.36 -6.92
N MET A 17 -6.85 -8.60 -7.42
CA MET A 17 -5.98 -9.67 -6.92
C MET A 17 -5.59 -9.44 -5.46
N LEU A 18 -5.14 -8.23 -5.10
CA LEU A 18 -4.81 -7.85 -3.72
C LEU A 18 -6.02 -8.06 -2.79
N SER A 19 -7.18 -7.54 -3.21
CA SER A 19 -8.44 -7.63 -2.47
C SER A 19 -8.85 -9.06 -2.23
N PHE A 20 -8.81 -9.90 -3.27
CA PHE A 20 -9.16 -11.32 -3.18
C PHE A 20 -8.22 -12.06 -2.20
N THR A 21 -6.91 -11.99 -2.43
CA THR A 21 -5.92 -12.71 -1.61
C THR A 21 -5.96 -12.29 -0.13
N LEU A 22 -6.07 -10.99 0.15
CA LEU A 22 -6.10 -10.49 1.52
C LEU A 22 -7.41 -10.82 2.23
N LYS A 23 -8.56 -10.76 1.53
CA LYS A 23 -9.85 -11.16 2.08
C LYS A 23 -9.90 -12.65 2.40
N GLU A 24 -9.36 -13.52 1.54
CA GLU A 24 -9.24 -14.96 1.83
C GLU A 24 -8.41 -15.25 3.08
N SER A 25 -7.45 -14.37 3.40
CA SER A 25 -6.64 -14.46 4.63
C SER A 25 -7.29 -13.80 5.87
N GLY A 26 -8.55 -13.38 5.78
CA GLY A 26 -9.31 -12.82 6.91
C GLY A 26 -9.09 -11.32 7.16
N TYR A 27 -8.44 -10.60 6.25
CA TYR A 27 -8.28 -9.15 6.33
C TYR A 27 -9.48 -8.42 5.70
N ARG A 28 -9.77 -7.22 6.19
CA ARG A 28 -10.68 -6.30 5.51
C ARG A 28 -9.88 -5.47 4.51
N VAL A 29 -10.37 -5.34 3.28
CA VAL A 29 -9.65 -4.58 2.24
C VAL A 29 -10.51 -3.42 1.77
N ILE A 30 -9.90 -2.24 1.73
CA ILE A 30 -10.42 -1.04 1.08
C ILE A 30 -9.58 -0.84 -0.18
N GLU A 31 -10.23 -0.51 -1.30
CA GLU A 31 -9.56 -0.28 -2.57
C GLU A 31 -9.61 1.21 -2.90
N ALA A 32 -8.51 1.75 -3.42
CA ALA A 32 -8.43 3.11 -3.94
C ALA A 32 -7.75 3.11 -5.31
N ALA A 33 -8.23 3.95 -6.23
CA ALA A 33 -7.77 3.93 -7.62
C ALA A 33 -6.48 4.73 -7.85
N ASP A 34 -6.12 5.65 -6.95
CA ASP A 34 -4.88 6.41 -7.00
C ASP A 34 -4.48 6.94 -5.62
N GLY A 35 -3.31 7.59 -5.52
CA GLY A 35 -2.81 8.12 -4.27
C GLY A 35 -3.69 9.21 -3.64
N ARG A 36 -4.44 10.00 -4.41
CA ARG A 36 -5.33 11.03 -3.86
C ARG A 36 -6.56 10.40 -3.22
N ASP A 37 -7.15 9.42 -3.90
CA ASP A 37 -8.25 8.62 -3.39
C ASP A 37 -7.82 7.87 -2.12
N GLY A 38 -6.62 7.28 -2.13
CA GLY A 38 -6.03 6.64 -0.95
C GLY A 38 -5.90 7.58 0.26
N LEU A 39 -5.39 8.79 0.07
CA LEU A 39 -5.33 9.81 1.14
C LEU A 39 -6.71 10.23 1.63
N ALA A 40 -7.70 10.34 0.75
CA ALA A 40 -9.07 10.68 1.13
C ALA A 40 -9.70 9.58 1.99
N MET A 41 -9.48 8.31 1.64
CA MET A 41 -9.96 7.17 2.42
C MET A 41 -9.34 7.12 3.82
N LEU A 42 -8.04 7.39 3.93
CA LEU A 42 -7.31 7.42 5.20
C LEU A 42 -7.77 8.51 6.18
N LYS A 43 -8.41 9.57 5.68
CA LYS A 43 -9.01 10.60 6.55
C LYS A 43 -10.31 10.15 7.20
N ASN A 44 -11.06 9.28 6.53
CA ASN A 44 -12.41 8.88 6.94
C ASN A 44 -12.46 7.49 7.58
N GLN A 45 -11.43 6.67 7.40
CA GLN A 45 -11.41 5.28 7.83
C GLN A 45 -10.10 4.95 8.56
N ALA A 46 -10.21 4.17 9.65
CA ALA A 46 -9.05 3.62 10.33
C ALA A 46 -8.47 2.46 9.50
N VAL A 47 -7.20 2.58 9.12
CA VAL A 47 -6.49 1.61 8.31
C VAL A 47 -5.22 1.19 9.04
N ASP A 48 -5.03 -0.12 9.16
CA ASP A 48 -3.89 -0.73 9.86
C ASP A 48 -2.64 -0.84 8.96
N MET A 49 -2.81 -0.82 7.64
CA MET A 49 -1.72 -0.85 6.66
C MET A 49 -2.16 -0.30 5.30
N VAL A 50 -1.24 0.34 4.60
CA VAL A 50 -1.41 0.72 3.19
C VAL A 50 -0.49 -0.11 2.31
N ILE A 51 -1.03 -0.58 1.19
CA ILE A 51 -0.28 -1.17 0.08
C ILE A 51 -0.48 -0.25 -1.11
N THR A 52 0.61 0.27 -1.69
CA THR A 52 0.52 1.23 -2.80
C THR A 52 1.44 0.89 -3.94
N ASP A 53 0.99 1.06 -5.17
CA ASP A 53 1.89 1.07 -6.32
C ASP A 53 2.74 2.34 -6.38
N LEU A 54 3.90 2.25 -7.01
CA LEU A 54 4.78 3.39 -7.22
C LEU A 54 4.29 4.32 -8.34
N ASN A 55 3.78 3.76 -9.44
CA ASN A 55 3.41 4.50 -10.64
C ASN A 55 1.89 4.61 -10.74
N MET A 56 1.35 5.75 -10.29
CA MET A 56 -0.08 6.03 -10.37
C MET A 56 -0.33 7.41 -10.98
N PRO A 57 -1.46 7.63 -11.68
CA PRO A 57 -1.86 8.96 -12.12
C PRO A 57 -2.23 9.83 -10.90
N ASN A 58 -2.21 11.15 -11.08
CA ASN A 58 -2.54 12.18 -10.07
C ASN A 58 -1.57 12.32 -8.88
N LEU A 59 -1.40 11.26 -8.10
CA LEU A 59 -0.47 11.20 -6.97
C LEU A 59 0.15 9.80 -6.93
N ASP A 60 1.47 9.77 -7.03
CA ASP A 60 2.25 8.54 -7.04
C ASP A 60 2.40 7.94 -5.63
N GLY A 61 2.93 6.71 -5.55
CA GLY A 61 3.06 6.03 -4.26
C GLY A 61 3.96 6.76 -3.26
N ILE A 62 4.98 7.48 -3.74
CA ILE A 62 5.87 8.29 -2.88
C ILE A 62 5.11 9.50 -2.33
N GLY A 63 4.36 10.20 -3.18
CA GLY A 63 3.51 11.32 -2.77
C GLY A 63 2.45 10.89 -1.76
N LEU A 64 1.84 9.71 -1.96
CA LEU A 64 0.92 9.11 -0.98
C LEU A 64 1.62 8.89 0.36
N ILE A 65 2.80 8.24 0.37
CA ILE A 65 3.56 8.01 1.61
C ILE A 65 3.84 9.33 2.34
N ARG A 66 4.28 10.36 1.62
CA ARG A 66 4.54 11.69 2.22
C ARG A 66 3.28 12.27 2.85
N GLY A 67 2.15 12.25 2.14
CA GLY A 67 0.87 12.73 2.69
C GLY A 67 0.40 11.95 3.92
N ILE A 68 0.68 10.64 3.98
CA ILE A 68 0.40 9.80 5.15
C ILE A 68 1.24 10.25 6.34
N ARG A 69 2.54 10.54 6.13
CA ARG A 69 3.49 10.97 7.16
C ARG A 69 3.22 12.38 7.67
N GLU A 70 2.69 13.26 6.83
CA GLU A 70 2.30 14.62 7.21
C GLU A 70 1.09 14.65 8.16
N ASN A 71 0.21 13.64 8.10
CA ASN A 71 -0.97 13.60 8.95
C ASN A 71 -0.70 12.91 10.30
N PRO A 72 -0.87 13.61 11.44
CA PRO A 72 -0.57 13.06 12.77
C PRO A 72 -1.29 11.75 13.11
N THR A 73 -2.48 11.50 12.56
CA THR A 73 -3.27 10.30 12.87
C THR A 73 -2.83 9.08 12.07
N THR A 74 -2.27 9.27 10.88
CA THR A 74 -1.86 8.17 9.97
C THR A 74 -0.35 8.05 9.82
N ARG A 75 0.44 8.96 10.42
CA ARG A 75 1.89 9.01 10.24
C ARG A 75 2.62 7.72 10.64
N PHE A 76 2.02 6.91 11.50
CA PHE A 76 2.57 5.63 11.94
C PHE A 76 2.00 4.41 11.20
N THR A 77 1.03 4.62 10.29
CA THR A 77 0.47 3.53 9.50
C THR A 77 1.58 2.93 8.62
N PRO A 78 1.84 1.62 8.71
CA PRO A 78 2.83 0.98 7.89
C PRO A 78 2.42 1.02 6.42
N VAL A 79 3.40 1.24 5.54
CA VAL A 79 3.18 1.30 4.09
C VAL A 79 4.08 0.30 3.38
N ILE A 80 3.48 -0.61 2.61
CA ILE A 80 4.18 -1.50 1.69
C ILE A 80 4.05 -0.94 0.28
N MET A 81 5.19 -0.77 -0.39
CA MET A 81 5.21 -0.28 -1.76
C MET A 81 5.34 -1.43 -2.76
N LEU A 82 4.52 -1.43 -3.81
CA LEU A 82 4.69 -2.31 -4.95
C LEU A 82 5.58 -1.61 -5.98
N THR A 83 6.65 -2.29 -6.40
CA THR A 83 7.67 -1.73 -7.30
C THR A 83 7.96 -2.70 -8.44
N THR A 84 8.34 -2.21 -9.62
CA THR A 84 8.93 -3.06 -10.66
C THR A 84 10.46 -3.03 -10.56
N GLU A 85 11.12 -4.04 -11.15
CA GLU A 85 12.58 -4.25 -11.06
C GLU A 85 13.40 -3.04 -11.55
N SER A 86 12.86 -2.24 -12.47
CA SER A 86 13.52 -1.06 -13.05
C SER A 86 13.60 0.16 -12.12
N GLN A 87 13.08 0.08 -10.90
CA GLN A 87 12.84 1.24 -10.02
C GLN A 87 13.77 1.27 -8.79
N ASP A 88 14.92 0.58 -8.82
CA ASP A 88 15.91 0.60 -7.73
C ASP A 88 16.31 2.01 -7.26
N ILE A 89 16.39 2.98 -8.18
CA ILE A 89 16.66 4.39 -7.85
C ILE A 89 15.58 4.98 -6.92
N ARG A 90 14.33 4.56 -7.10
CA ARG A 90 13.18 5.02 -6.31
C ARG A 90 13.00 4.27 -4.99
N LYS A 91 13.74 3.17 -4.75
CA LYS A 91 13.75 2.50 -3.44
C LYS A 91 14.34 3.39 -2.35
N ASN A 92 15.38 4.15 -2.67
CA ASN A 92 15.96 5.13 -1.74
C ASN A 92 14.97 6.24 -1.42
N ASP A 93 14.25 6.75 -2.43
CA ASP A 93 13.23 7.78 -2.23
C ASP A 93 12.03 7.25 -1.42
N ALA A 94 11.58 6.02 -1.68
CA ALA A 94 10.51 5.38 -0.92
C ALA A 94 10.91 5.18 0.55
N ARG A 95 12.16 4.75 0.79
CA ARG A 95 12.71 4.62 2.14
C ARG A 95 12.82 5.97 2.84
N ALA A 96 13.29 7.00 2.13
CA ALA A 96 13.38 8.36 2.66
C ALA A 96 12.00 8.97 2.94
N ALA A 97 10.99 8.64 2.14
CA ALA A 97 9.60 9.01 2.39
C ALA A 97 9.00 8.26 3.59
N GLY A 98 9.61 7.16 4.03
CA GLY A 98 9.20 6.40 5.21
C GLY A 98 8.36 5.17 4.89
N ALA A 99 8.53 4.53 3.72
CA ALA A 99 7.97 3.22 3.45
C ALA A 99 8.48 2.17 4.46
N THR A 100 7.61 1.27 4.87
CA THR A 100 7.93 0.18 5.81
C THR A 100 8.54 -1.02 5.09
N GLY A 101 8.14 -1.27 3.84
CA GLY A 101 8.68 -2.33 3.02
C GLY A 101 8.29 -2.19 1.56
N TRP A 102 8.78 -3.10 0.71
CA TRP A 102 8.44 -3.15 -0.70
C TRP A 102 8.30 -4.59 -1.20
N ILE A 103 7.51 -4.76 -2.26
CA ILE A 103 7.31 -6.02 -2.97
C ILE A 103 7.59 -5.77 -4.45
N THR A 104 8.46 -6.58 -5.05
CA THR A 104 8.78 -6.48 -6.47
C THR A 104 7.73 -7.23 -7.30
N LYS A 105 7.20 -6.59 -8.34
CA LYS A 105 6.33 -7.18 -9.37
C LYS A 105 7.19 -7.95 -10.39
N PRO A 106 6.74 -9.13 -10.89
CA PRO A 106 5.51 -9.82 -10.53
C PRO A 106 5.63 -10.55 -9.18
N PHE A 107 4.57 -10.50 -8.37
CA PHE A 107 4.49 -11.20 -7.09
C PHE A 107 3.27 -12.12 -7.04
N GLY A 108 3.39 -13.22 -6.31
CA GLY A 108 2.29 -14.15 -6.05
C GLY A 108 1.55 -13.87 -4.74
N PRO A 109 0.39 -14.51 -4.52
CA PRO A 109 -0.40 -14.41 -3.29
C PRO A 109 0.42 -14.69 -2.01
N GLU A 110 1.23 -15.75 -2.02
CA GLU A 110 2.08 -16.14 -0.89
C GLU A 110 3.07 -15.04 -0.50
N GLN A 111 3.69 -14.39 -1.48
CA GLN A 111 4.67 -13.32 -1.24
C GLN A 111 4.01 -12.07 -0.66
N LEU A 112 2.81 -11.73 -1.16
CA LEU A 112 1.98 -10.65 -0.62
C LEU A 112 1.63 -10.93 0.85
N LEU A 113 1.10 -12.12 1.14
CA LEU A 113 0.70 -12.50 2.49
C LEU A 113 1.88 -12.54 3.46
N ALA A 114 3.03 -13.05 3.01
CA ALA A 114 4.25 -13.05 3.81
C ALA A 114 4.71 -11.63 4.16
N ALA A 115 4.66 -10.69 3.21
CA ALA A 115 5.03 -9.29 3.45
C ALA A 115 4.05 -8.60 4.41
N VAL A 116 2.74 -8.80 4.22
CA VAL A 116 1.70 -8.25 5.10
C VAL A 116 1.84 -8.79 6.53
N ARG A 117 2.03 -10.11 6.68
CA ARG A 117 2.25 -10.76 7.98
C ARG A 117 3.50 -10.25 8.69
N LYS A 118 4.58 -9.93 7.97
CA LYS A 118 5.79 -9.38 8.60
C LYS A 118 5.61 -7.98 9.18
N VAL A 119 4.62 -7.24 8.71
CA VAL A 119 4.47 -5.82 9.03
C VAL A 119 3.28 -5.57 9.96
N ILE A 120 2.16 -6.28 9.80
CA ILE A 120 1.03 -6.19 10.74
C ILE A 120 0.97 -7.38 11.70
N GLY A 121 1.59 -8.53 11.40
CA GLY A 121 1.57 -9.71 12.28
C GLY A 121 2.41 -9.51 13.52
#